data_AF-A0A6M1U7N1-F1
#
_entry.id   AF-A0A6M1U7N1-F1
#
_cell.length_a   1.000
_cell.length_b   1.000
_cell.length_c   1.000
_cell.angle_alpha   90.00
_cell.angle_beta   90.00
_cell.angle_gamma   90.00
#
_symmetry.space_group_name_H-M   'P 1'
#
loop_
_entity.id
_entity.type
_entity.pdbx_description
1 polymer ?
#
loop_
_entity_poly.entity_id
_entity_poly.type
_entity_poly.pdbx_seq_one_letter_code
_entity_poly.pdbx_strand_id
1 'polypeptide(L)' 'MQALEKVTPGTKVFKLFAHEKLICEGKEEVFIISIQRMSREEYERRLKQRPADQ' A
#
# COMPACT_ATOMS: atom_id res chain seq x y z
N MET A 1 -12.33 6.82 -15.87
CA MET A 1 -11.06 6.70 -15.11
C MET A 1 -11.42 6.75 -13.64
N GLN A 2 -11.01 5.77 -12.82
CA GLN A 2 -11.17 5.86 -11.37
C GLN A 2 -10.31 7.03 -10.86
N ALA A 3 -10.90 7.93 -10.08
CA ALA A 3 -10.19 9.05 -9.50
C ALA A 3 -9.13 8.51 -8.51
N LEU A 4 -7.88 8.96 -8.65
CA LEU A 4 -6.81 8.64 -7.71
C LEU A 4 -7.04 9.44 -6.43
N GLU A 5 -7.17 8.76 -5.29
CA GLU A 5 -7.40 9.41 -4.01
C GLU A 5 -6.09 9.88 -3.39
N LYS A 6 -6.07 11.13 -2.94
CA LYS A 6 -4.93 11.75 -2.27
C LYS A 6 -4.99 11.47 -0.78
N VAL A 7 -3.90 10.98 -0.21
CA VAL A 7 -3.76 10.68 1.22
C VAL A 7 -2.58 11.45 1.81
N THR A 8 -2.75 11.91 3.05
CA THR A 8 -1.73 12.64 3.79
C THR A 8 -1.21 11.83 4.99
N PRO A 9 -0.03 12.14 5.52
CA PRO A 9 0.48 11.56 6.76
C PRO A 9 -0.57 11.66 7.88
N GLY A 10 -0.92 10.53 8.49
CA GLY A 10 -1.99 10.42 9.49
C GLY A 10 -3.31 9.85 8.98
N THR A 11 -3.45 9.62 7.67
CA THR A 11 -4.61 8.92 7.09
C THR A 11 -4.71 7.48 7.62
N LYS A 12 -5.91 7.06 8.04
CA LYS A 12 -6.14 5.71 8.57
C LYS A 12 -5.93 4.64 7.49
N VAL A 13 -5.09 3.66 7.78
CA VAL A 13 -4.65 2.60 6.85
C VAL A 13 -5.80 1.81 6.23
N PHE A 14 -6.88 1.54 6.97
CA PHE A 14 -8.01 0.77 6.42
C PHE A 14 -8.72 1.46 5.26
N LYS A 15 -8.66 2.80 5.18
CA LYS A 15 -9.22 3.56 4.05
C LYS A 15 -8.43 3.30 2.77
N LEU A 16 -7.16 2.91 2.90
CA LEU A 16 -6.30 2.65 1.75
C LEU A 16 -6.77 1.41 0.98
N PHE A 17 -7.31 0.38 1.66
CA PHE A 17 -7.77 -0.85 1.03
C PHE A 17 -9.05 -0.70 0.18
N ALA A 18 -9.71 0.46 0.22
CA ALA A 18 -10.83 0.77 -0.65
C ALA A 18 -10.39 1.12 -2.08
N HIS A 19 -9.09 1.36 -2.29
CA HIS A 19 -8.53 1.81 -3.57
C HIS A 19 -7.38 0.90 -4.02
N GLU A 20 -7.22 0.74 -5.34
CA GLU A 20 -6.11 -0.01 -5.92
C GLU A 20 -4.83 0.82 -6.05
N LYS A 21 -4.98 2.15 -6.20
CA LYS A 21 -3.90 3.11 -6.30
C LYS A 21 -4.23 4.39 -5.56
N LEU A 22 -3.23 4.97 -4.90
CA LEU A 22 -3.35 6.19 -4.10
C LEU A 22 -2.14 7.09 -4.34
N ILE A 23 -2.33 8.38 -4.08
CA ILE A 23 -1.26 9.37 -4.09
C ILE A 23 -0.98 9.76 -2.64
N CYS A 24 0.21 9.49 -2.13
CA CYS A 24 0.64 9.93 -0.80
C CYS A 24 1.48 11.19 -0.94
N GLU A 25 1.02 12.29 -0.35
CA GLU A 25 1.74 13.58 -0.33
C GLU A 25 2.47 13.74 1.00
N GLY A 26 3.80 13.64 0.96
CA GLY A 26 4.68 14.00 2.06
C GLY A 26 4.93 15.52 2.12
N LYS A 27 5.86 15.96 2.98
CA LYS A 27 6.20 17.39 3.10
C LYS A 27 6.88 17.97 1.85
N GLU A 28 7.69 17.17 1.15
CA GLU A 28 8.47 17.62 -0.02
C GLU A 28 8.31 16.71 -1.25
N GLU A 29 7.64 15.56 -1.12
CA GLU A 29 7.59 14.53 -2.15
C GLU A 29 6.18 13.94 -2.28
N VAL A 30 5.87 13.48 -3.49
CA VAL A 30 4.58 12.86 -3.82
C VAL A 30 4.83 11.47 -4.41
N PHE A 31 4.24 10.45 -3.79
CA PHE A 31 4.40 9.05 -4.18
C PHE A 31 3.10 8.46 -4.71
N ILE A 32 3.18 7.74 -5.83
CA ILE A 32 2.09 6.88 -6.29
C ILE A 32 2.28 5.50 -5.67
N ILE A 33 1.33 5.10 -4.84
CA ILE A 33 1.36 3.82 -4.12
C ILE A 33 0.36 2.87 -4.77
N SER A 34 0.82 1.67 -5.14
CA SER A 34 -0.03 0.58 -5.60
C SER A 34 -0.38 -0.34 -4.43
N ILE A 35 -1.66 -0.63 -4.26
CA ILE A 35 -2.16 -1.52 -3.22
C ILE A 35 -2.57 -2.82 -3.88
N GLN A 36 -1.93 -3.91 -3.48
CA GLN A 36 -2.27 -5.25 -3.93
C GLN A 36 -2.91 -6.02 -2.79
N ARG A 37 -4.13 -6.50 -3.00
CA ARG A 37 -4.74 -7.47 -2.11
C ARG A 37 -4.05 -8.81 -2.35
N MET A 38 -3.67 -9.46 -1.27
CA MET A 38 -3.09 -10.79 -1.30
C MET A 38 -4.01 -11.75 -0.56
N SER A 39 -4.08 -12.97 -1.06
CA SER A 39 -4.69 -14.06 -0.29
C SER A 39 -3.81 -14.43 0.91
N ARG A 40 -4.42 -15.09 1.90
CA ARG A 40 -3.70 -15.56 3.09
C ARG A 40 -2.60 -16.56 2.73
N GLU A 41 -2.84 -17.47 1.79
CA GLU A 41 -1.84 -18.44 1.34
C GLU A 41 -0.64 -17.76 0.66
N GLU A 42 -0.89 -16.75 -0.18
CA GLU A 42 0.19 -15.97 -0.81
C GLU A 42 1.00 -15.18 0.22
N TYR A 43 0.33 -14.61 1.24
CA TYR A 43 0.99 -13.92 2.33
C TYR A 43 1.92 -14.87 3.11
N GLU A 44 1.42 -16.03 3.52
CA GLU A 44 2.20 -17.03 4.24
C GLU A 44 3.37 -17.57 3.39
N ARG A 45 3.17 -17.75 2.08
CA ARG A 45 4.23 -18.16 1.15
C ARG A 45 5.33 -17.11 1.05
N ARG A 46 4.99 -15.82 0.89
CA ARG A 46 5.98 -14.74 0.81
C ARG A 46 6.72 -14.53 2.13
N LEU A 47 6.03 -14.68 3.27
CA LEU A 47 6.64 -14.56 4.58
C LEU A 47 7.75 -15.61 4.79
N LYS A 48 7.52 -16.85 4.32
CA LYS A 48 8.51 -17.94 4.36
C LYS A 48 9.67 -17.77 3.39
N GLN A 49 9.47 -17.01 2.31
CA GLN A 49 10.46 -16.76 1.26
C GLN A 49 11.29 -15.49 1.49
N ARG A 50 10.93 -14.65 2.46
CA ARG A 50 11.80 -13.56 2.87
C ARG A 50 13.07 -14.17 3.48
N PRO A 51 14.26 -13.91 2.91
CA PRO A 51 15.47 -14.10 3.69
C PRO A 51 15.31 -13.27 4.95
N ALA A 52 15.75 -13.77 6.10
CA ALA A 52 15.92 -12.91 7.26
C ALA A 52 16.87 -11.80 6.81
N ASP A 53 16.34 -10.60 6.56
CA ASP A 53 17.13 -9.41 6.25
C ASP A 53 18.08 -9.21 7.45
N GLN A 54 19.32 -9.70 7.30
CA GLN A 54 20.49 -9.40 8.15
C GLN A 54 21.09 -8.07 7.71
#